data_AF-A0A497RT61-F1
#
_entry.id   AF-A0A497RT61-F1
#
_cell.length_a   1.000
_cell.length_b   1.000
_cell.length_c   1.000
_cell.angle_alpha   90.00
_cell.angle_beta   90.00
_cell.angle_gamma   90.00
#
_symmetry.space_group_name_H-M   'P 1'
#
loop_
_entity.id
_entity.type
_entity.pdbx_description
1 polymer ?
#
loop_
_entity_poly.entity_id
_entity_poly.type
_entity_poly.pdbx_seq_one_letter_code
_entity_poly.pdbx_strand_id
1 'polypeptide(L)'
;MERLDRISKLLDRLAEEDFTLENIVDNSDLELLLGTRELVEAETATRSRYLKYITKRGDVLYPPAREALYKALRERAYLDAILKAALDFLGICGPHKLDYHRFAYKLAKRLKGMRVERWPQILEEFTIWWERPVKLDPKAAKVITILTAKVLYQLHYGKLRLEKIPHEILYPEVKHGGEERAVQGGSGEG
;
A
#
# COMPACT_ATOMS: atom_id res chain seq x y z
N MET A 1 -6.64 22.88 -13.86
CA MET A 1 -6.10 23.88 -12.91
C MET A 1 -6.71 23.72 -11.53
N GLU A 2 -8.04 23.56 -11.43
CA GLU A 2 -8.76 23.42 -10.15
C GLU A 2 -8.36 22.21 -9.27
N ARG A 3 -8.09 21.04 -9.86
CA ARG A 3 -7.67 19.85 -9.09
C ARG A 3 -6.32 20.04 -8.38
N LEU A 4 -5.36 20.71 -9.03
CA LEU A 4 -4.01 20.89 -8.49
C LEU A 4 -4.04 21.84 -7.27
N ASP A 5 -4.83 22.92 -7.36
CA ASP A 5 -5.05 23.85 -6.26
C ASP A 5 -5.72 23.16 -5.06
N ARG A 6 -6.74 22.33 -5.31
CA ARG A 6 -7.37 21.52 -4.27
C ARG A 6 -6.39 20.57 -3.58
N ILE A 7 -5.49 19.94 -4.34
CA ILE A 7 -4.47 19.05 -3.77
C ILE A 7 -3.47 19.85 -2.94
N SER A 8 -2.98 20.99 -3.42
CA SER A 8 -2.05 21.82 -2.63
C SER A 8 -2.66 22.22 -1.30
N LYS A 9 -3.90 22.74 -1.31
CA LYS A 9 -4.65 23.11 -0.11
C LYS A 9 -4.87 21.93 0.84
N LEU A 10 -5.13 20.75 0.29
CA LEU A 10 -5.23 19.53 1.07
C LEU A 10 -3.92 19.22 1.79
N LEU A 11 -2.78 19.24 1.09
CA LEU A 11 -1.48 18.92 1.69
C LEU A 11 -1.06 19.96 2.75
N ASP A 12 -1.39 21.23 2.53
CA ASP A 12 -1.18 22.28 3.54
C ASP A 12 -2.00 22.02 4.79
N ARG A 13 -3.29 21.71 4.65
CA ARG A 13 -4.16 21.37 5.78
C ARG A 13 -3.68 20.12 6.51
N LEU A 14 -3.28 19.08 5.80
CA LEU A 14 -2.73 17.84 6.38
C LEU A 14 -1.45 18.12 7.18
N ALA A 15 -0.64 19.11 6.79
CA ALA A 15 0.56 19.46 7.55
C ALA A 15 0.23 20.13 8.90
N GLU A 16 -0.92 20.77 9.02
CA GLU A 16 -1.36 21.44 10.25
C GLU A 16 -2.16 20.51 11.16
N GLU A 17 -2.79 19.49 10.59
CA GLU A 17 -3.70 18.57 11.27
C GLU A 17 -3.05 17.80 12.44
N ASP A 18 -3.79 17.63 13.53
CA ASP A 18 -3.36 16.84 14.68
C ASP A 18 -3.49 15.33 14.42
N PHE A 19 -2.65 14.53 15.09
CA PHE A 19 -2.77 13.07 15.02
C PHE A 19 -3.90 12.58 15.93
N THR A 20 -5.12 12.65 15.43
CA THR A 20 -6.31 12.08 16.09
C THR A 20 -6.83 10.87 15.33
N LEU A 21 -7.62 10.03 15.99
CA LEU A 21 -8.21 8.86 15.31
C LEU A 21 -9.24 9.29 14.28
N GLU A 22 -10.02 10.34 14.60
CA GLU A 22 -11.02 10.94 13.72
C GLU A 22 -10.40 11.34 12.38
N ASN A 23 -9.25 12.01 12.44
CA ASN A 23 -8.52 12.44 11.25
C ASN A 23 -7.98 11.23 10.47
N ILE A 24 -7.49 10.17 11.14
CA ILE A 24 -7.00 8.95 10.48
C ILE A 24 -8.12 8.18 9.77
N VAL A 25 -9.32 8.16 10.36
CA VAL A 25 -10.48 7.42 9.82
C VAL A 25 -11.06 8.13 8.60
N ASP A 26 -11.04 9.47 8.58
CA ASP A 26 -11.54 10.25 7.44
C ASP A 26 -10.72 10.00 6.17
N ASN A 27 -11.42 9.54 5.12
CA ASN A 27 -10.86 9.19 3.82
C ASN A 27 -11.14 10.19 2.70
N SER A 28 -11.85 11.28 2.99
CA SER A 28 -12.18 12.31 2.00
C SER A 28 -10.95 12.79 1.22
N ASP A 29 -9.82 12.88 1.91
CA ASP A 29 -8.51 13.31 1.39
C ASP A 29 -7.88 12.32 0.42
N LEU A 30 -8.06 11.02 0.69
CA LEU A 30 -7.46 9.97 -0.09
C LEU A 30 -8.08 9.92 -1.48
N GLU A 31 -9.38 10.18 -1.62
CA GLU A 31 -10.06 10.14 -2.92
C GLU A 31 -9.54 11.21 -3.90
N LEU A 32 -8.99 12.32 -3.37
CA LEU A 32 -8.40 13.38 -4.19
C LEU A 32 -7.02 12.97 -4.75
N LEU A 33 -6.22 12.28 -3.94
CA LEU A 33 -4.86 11.84 -4.28
C LEU A 33 -4.83 10.46 -4.98
N LEU A 34 -5.65 9.52 -4.52
CA LEU A 34 -5.88 8.20 -5.07
C LEU A 34 -7.21 8.17 -5.82
N GLY A 35 -7.20 8.78 -7.01
CA GLY A 35 -8.33 8.67 -7.92
C GLY A 35 -8.49 7.25 -8.46
N THR A 36 -9.54 7.04 -9.26
CA THR A 36 -9.84 5.73 -9.87
C THR A 36 -8.64 5.15 -10.62
N ARG A 37 -7.88 6.00 -11.32
CA ARG A 37 -6.71 5.56 -12.08
C ARG A 37 -5.62 5.02 -11.18
N GLU A 38 -5.26 5.77 -10.13
CA GLU A 38 -4.21 5.39 -9.19
C GLU A 38 -4.57 4.11 -8.43
N LEU A 39 -5.85 3.92 -8.09
CA LEU A 39 -6.36 2.69 -7.50
C LEU A 39 -6.21 1.48 -8.44
N VAL A 40 -6.57 1.65 -9.72
CA VAL A 40 -6.41 0.59 -10.74
C VAL A 40 -4.93 0.26 -10.96
N GLU A 41 -4.06 1.27 -11.00
CA GLU A 41 -2.61 1.09 -11.11
C GLU A 41 -2.05 0.33 -9.89
N ALA A 42 -2.50 0.66 -8.68
CA ALA A 42 -2.08 -0.03 -7.45
C ALA A 42 -2.53 -1.51 -7.42
N GLU A 43 -3.77 -1.81 -7.82
CA GLU A 43 -4.25 -3.20 -7.93
C GLU A 43 -3.52 -3.99 -9.03
N THR A 44 -3.27 -3.36 -10.18
CA THR A 44 -2.51 -3.98 -11.28
C THR A 44 -1.07 -4.29 -10.86
N ALA A 45 -0.42 -3.36 -10.16
CA ALA A 45 0.91 -3.55 -9.60
C ALA A 45 0.93 -4.68 -8.55
N THR A 46 -0.09 -4.75 -7.70
CA THR A 46 -0.26 -5.82 -6.70
C THR A 46 -0.31 -7.18 -7.38
N ARG A 47 -1.23 -7.36 -8.33
CA ARG A 47 -1.41 -8.61 -9.08
C ARG A 47 -0.15 -9.01 -9.81
N SER A 48 0.51 -8.07 -10.48
CA SER A 48 1.74 -8.33 -11.23
C SER A 48 2.89 -8.78 -10.31
N ARG A 49 3.07 -8.11 -9.17
CA ARG A 49 4.09 -8.49 -8.18
C ARG A 49 3.79 -9.85 -7.55
N TYR A 50 2.51 -10.12 -7.27
CA TYR A 50 2.06 -11.39 -6.69
C TYR A 50 2.26 -12.55 -7.66
N LEU A 51 1.81 -12.43 -8.90
CA LEU A 51 2.00 -13.42 -9.95
C LEU A 51 3.49 -13.76 -10.11
N LYS A 52 4.34 -12.73 -10.25
CA LYS A 52 5.80 -12.91 -10.34
C LYS A 52 6.38 -13.66 -9.14
N TYR A 53 5.83 -13.50 -7.94
CA TYR A 53 6.27 -14.22 -6.75
C TYR A 53 5.81 -15.68 -6.78
N ILE A 54 4.51 -15.92 -7.05
CA ILE A 54 3.93 -17.26 -7.09
C ILE A 54 4.55 -18.10 -8.22
N THR A 55 4.76 -17.55 -9.42
CA THR A 55 5.46 -18.27 -10.50
C THR A 55 6.87 -18.72 -10.11
N LYS A 56 7.55 -17.99 -9.20
CA LYS A 56 8.91 -18.32 -8.76
C LYS A 56 8.99 -19.22 -7.53
N ARG A 57 7.98 -19.17 -6.65
CA ARG A 57 8.05 -19.73 -5.28
C ARG A 57 6.71 -20.28 -4.76
N GLY A 58 5.71 -20.39 -5.62
CA GLY A 58 4.30 -20.62 -5.26
C GLY A 58 4.01 -21.99 -4.70
N ASP A 59 4.72 -23.01 -5.17
CA ASP A 59 4.51 -24.42 -4.78
C ASP A 59 4.80 -24.67 -3.28
N VAL A 60 5.50 -23.75 -2.62
CA VAL A 60 5.91 -23.86 -1.21
C VAL A 60 4.94 -23.15 -0.25
N LEU A 61 4.06 -22.28 -0.76
CA LEU A 61 3.22 -21.44 0.09
C LEU A 61 1.85 -22.06 0.35
N TYR A 62 1.56 -22.30 1.63
CA TYR A 62 0.25 -22.71 2.12
C TYR A 62 -0.80 -21.57 2.00
N PRO A 63 -2.12 -21.87 1.97
CA PRO A 63 -3.17 -20.91 1.63
C PRO A 63 -3.17 -19.60 2.45
N PRO A 64 -3.15 -19.61 3.80
CA PRO A 64 -3.03 -18.38 4.58
C PRO A 64 -1.79 -17.53 4.28
N ALA A 65 -0.63 -18.15 3.99
CA ALA A 65 0.57 -17.41 3.63
C ALA A 65 0.44 -16.71 2.27
N ARG A 66 -0.27 -17.32 1.32
CA ARG A 66 -0.61 -16.69 0.03
C ARG A 66 -1.49 -15.46 0.23
N GLU A 67 -2.49 -15.56 1.10
CA GLU A 67 -3.38 -14.43 1.42
C GLU A 67 -2.61 -13.30 2.12
N ALA A 68 -1.79 -13.62 3.13
CA ALA A 68 -0.97 -12.66 3.84
C ALA A 68 0.03 -11.96 2.90
N LEU A 69 0.66 -12.72 1.98
CA LEU A 69 1.56 -12.17 0.97
C LEU A 69 0.82 -11.20 0.03
N TYR A 70 -0.36 -11.58 -0.47
CA TYR A 70 -1.15 -10.70 -1.34
C TYR A 70 -1.50 -9.40 -0.63
N LYS A 71 -2.00 -9.48 0.61
CA LYS A 71 -2.32 -8.29 1.44
C LYS A 71 -1.09 -7.41 1.64
N ALA A 72 0.06 -7.99 1.98
CA ALA A 72 1.30 -7.23 2.15
C ALA A 72 1.79 -6.55 0.86
N LEU A 73 1.66 -7.21 -0.30
CA LEU A 73 1.98 -6.61 -1.59
C LEU A 73 1.00 -5.48 -1.95
N ARG A 74 -0.28 -5.67 -1.61
CA ARG A 74 -1.34 -4.67 -1.82
C ARG A 74 -1.10 -3.42 -0.99
N GLU A 75 -0.88 -3.58 0.31
CA GLU A 75 -0.49 -2.46 1.19
C GLU A 75 0.68 -1.68 0.62
N ARG A 76 1.72 -2.39 0.17
CA ARG A 76 2.89 -1.74 -0.43
C ARG A 76 2.56 -0.97 -1.71
N ALA A 77 1.74 -1.53 -2.60
CA ALA A 77 1.37 -0.87 -3.84
C ALA A 77 0.51 0.39 -3.61
N TYR A 78 -0.40 0.35 -2.65
CA TYR A 78 -1.22 1.49 -2.26
C TYR A 78 -0.38 2.59 -1.59
N LEU A 79 0.54 2.21 -0.70
CA LEU A 79 1.52 3.14 -0.14
C LEU A 79 2.40 3.74 -1.26
N ASP A 80 2.86 2.95 -2.23
CA ASP A 80 3.64 3.47 -3.35
C ASP A 80 2.88 4.53 -4.15
N ALA A 81 1.60 4.27 -4.42
CA ALA A 81 0.75 5.18 -5.18
C ALA A 81 0.51 6.50 -4.44
N ILE A 82 0.12 6.46 -3.17
CA ILE A 82 -0.16 7.68 -2.39
C ILE A 82 1.11 8.51 -2.19
N LEU A 83 2.24 7.85 -1.90
CA LEU A 83 3.52 8.53 -1.67
C LEU A 83 4.01 9.18 -2.95
N LYS A 84 3.92 8.49 -4.09
CA LYS A 84 4.29 9.07 -5.38
C LYS A 84 3.47 10.33 -5.65
N ALA A 85 2.15 10.26 -5.52
CA ALA A 85 1.27 11.39 -5.72
C ALA A 85 1.61 12.55 -4.79
N ALA A 86 1.64 12.32 -3.47
CA ALA A 86 1.91 13.38 -2.50
C ALA A 86 3.30 14.02 -2.66
N LEU A 87 4.35 13.22 -2.88
CA LEU A 87 5.71 13.72 -3.04
C LEU A 87 5.90 14.50 -4.33
N ASP A 88 5.22 14.12 -5.41
CA ASP A 88 5.20 14.89 -6.66
C ASP A 88 4.64 16.31 -6.43
N PHE A 89 3.54 16.43 -5.68
CA PHE A 89 2.95 17.73 -5.34
C PHE A 89 3.77 18.55 -4.34
N LEU A 90 4.46 17.89 -3.41
CA LEU A 90 5.38 18.54 -2.48
C LEU A 90 6.71 18.95 -3.13
N GLY A 91 6.92 18.66 -4.42
CA GLY A 91 8.16 18.97 -5.14
C GLY A 91 9.36 18.14 -4.71
N ILE A 92 9.15 17.06 -3.95
CA ILE A 92 10.23 16.18 -3.48
C ILE A 92 10.66 15.30 -4.66
N CYS A 93 11.91 15.45 -5.11
CA CYS A 93 12.41 14.79 -6.31
C CYS A 93 13.61 13.86 -6.04
N GLY A 94 13.85 12.94 -6.98
CA GLY A 94 15.06 12.14 -7.04
C GLY A 94 15.27 11.21 -5.83
N PRO A 95 16.52 11.05 -5.35
CA PRO A 95 16.85 10.15 -4.25
C PRO A 95 16.09 10.42 -2.95
N HIS A 96 15.72 11.68 -2.68
CA HIS A 96 14.99 12.05 -1.47
C HIS A 96 13.63 11.35 -1.35
N LYS A 97 12.96 11.03 -2.47
CA LYS A 97 11.72 10.24 -2.42
C LYS A 97 11.92 8.91 -1.70
N LEU A 98 13.06 8.25 -1.91
CA LEU A 98 13.35 6.95 -1.31
C LEU A 98 13.36 7.03 0.22
N ASP A 99 13.78 8.15 0.77
CA ASP A 99 13.81 8.36 2.22
C ASP A 99 12.40 8.48 2.79
N TYR A 100 11.50 9.18 2.11
CA TYR A 100 10.07 9.22 2.48
C TYR A 100 9.39 7.85 2.32
N HIS A 101 9.71 7.08 1.27
CA HIS A 101 9.19 5.71 1.13
C HIS A 101 9.66 4.80 2.26
N ARG A 102 10.96 4.84 2.60
CA ARG A 102 11.53 4.06 3.72
C ARG A 102 10.87 4.46 5.04
N PHE A 103 10.71 5.75 5.26
CA PHE A 103 10.02 6.31 6.42
C PHE A 103 8.59 5.78 6.53
N ALA A 104 7.79 5.90 5.46
CA ALA A 104 6.40 5.45 5.43
C ALA A 104 6.26 3.94 5.65
N TYR A 105 7.12 3.12 5.03
CA TYR A 105 7.09 1.68 5.26
C TYR A 105 7.45 1.29 6.70
N LYS A 106 8.38 2.01 7.31
CA LYS A 106 8.76 1.78 8.70
C LYS A 106 7.60 2.13 9.64
N LEU A 107 6.95 3.26 9.40
CA LEU A 107 5.74 3.66 10.10
C LEU A 107 4.64 2.60 9.94
N ALA A 108 4.38 2.18 8.70
CA ALA A 108 3.37 1.17 8.40
C ALA A 108 3.60 -0.15 9.15
N LYS A 109 4.86 -0.60 9.21
CA LYS A 109 5.23 -1.79 9.99
C LYS A 109 4.93 -1.62 11.48
N ARG A 110 5.18 -0.44 12.05
CA ARG A 110 4.92 -0.15 13.47
C ARG A 110 3.40 -0.10 13.76
N LEU A 111 2.63 0.56 12.90
CA LEU A 111 1.18 0.68 13.07
C LEU A 111 0.48 -0.68 13.01
N LYS A 112 0.84 -1.54 12.06
CA LYS A 112 0.27 -2.90 11.94
C LYS A 112 0.52 -3.81 13.15
N GLY A 113 1.56 -3.53 13.93
CA GLY A 113 1.86 -4.29 15.15
C GLY A 113 1.06 -3.82 16.38
N MET A 114 0.22 -2.80 16.24
CA MET A 114 -0.41 -2.10 17.36
C MET A 114 -1.91 -1.95 17.13
N ARG A 115 -2.66 -1.85 18.24
CA ARG A 115 -4.10 -1.59 18.19
C ARG A 115 -4.35 -0.17 17.64
N VAL A 116 -5.42 -0.01 16.87
CA VAL A 116 -5.75 1.22 16.15
C VAL A 116 -5.89 2.42 17.07
N GLU A 117 -6.40 2.23 18.29
CA GLU A 117 -6.58 3.30 19.28
C GLU A 117 -5.25 3.90 19.72
N ARG A 118 -4.14 3.18 19.55
CA ARG A 118 -2.79 3.67 19.86
C ARG A 118 -2.11 4.39 18.70
N TRP A 119 -2.71 4.37 17.50
CA TRP A 119 -2.08 4.97 16.32
C TRP A 119 -1.77 6.45 16.50
N PRO A 120 -2.69 7.31 16.98
CA PRO A 120 -2.40 8.70 17.37
C PRO A 120 -1.07 8.87 18.13
N GLN A 121 -0.94 8.17 19.25
CA GLN A 121 0.27 8.19 20.09
C GLN A 121 1.51 7.74 19.32
N ILE A 122 1.38 6.69 18.49
CA ILE A 122 2.51 6.19 17.69
C ILE A 122 2.94 7.22 16.65
N LEU A 123 2.01 7.93 16.01
CA LEU A 123 2.33 8.97 15.03
C LEU A 123 3.11 10.11 15.70
N GLU A 124 2.69 10.54 16.90
CA GLU A 124 3.40 11.55 17.69
C GLU A 124 4.82 11.10 18.04
N GLU A 125 5.00 9.88 18.53
CA GLU A 125 6.33 9.33 18.82
C GLU A 125 7.20 9.19 17.57
N PHE A 126 6.57 9.02 16.40
CA PHE A 126 7.28 8.84 15.14
C PHE A 126 7.81 10.16 14.55
N THR A 127 7.39 11.31 15.10
CA THR A 127 7.90 12.64 14.70
C THR A 127 9.42 12.73 14.86
N ILE A 128 9.95 12.17 15.95
CA ILE A 128 11.39 12.12 16.25
C ILE A 128 12.20 11.47 15.12
N TRP A 129 11.60 10.50 14.40
CA TRP A 129 12.29 9.77 13.33
C TRP A 129 12.54 10.60 12.08
N TRP A 130 11.72 11.61 11.79
CA TRP A 130 11.98 12.49 10.65
C TRP A 130 12.95 13.62 10.99
N GLU A 131 13.07 14.00 12.26
CA GLU A 131 14.01 15.03 12.72
C GLU A 131 15.46 14.52 12.75
N ARG A 132 15.71 13.30 13.23
CA ARG A 132 17.06 12.73 13.39
C ARG A 132 17.03 11.20 13.26
N PRO A 133 17.15 10.65 12.03
CA PRO A 133 18.45 10.57 11.36
C PRO A 133 18.44 10.94 9.86
N VAL A 134 17.26 11.17 9.27
CA VAL A 134 17.09 11.33 7.82
C VAL A 134 16.96 12.82 7.41
N LYS A 135 16.64 13.71 8.36
CA LYS A 135 16.43 15.15 8.15
C LYS A 135 15.41 15.42 7.02
N LEU A 136 14.24 14.78 7.11
CA LEU A 136 13.17 15.05 6.18
C LEU A 136 12.61 16.45 6.44
N ASP A 137 12.08 17.09 5.40
CA ASP A 137 11.28 18.31 5.58
C ASP A 137 10.10 18.01 6.52
N PRO A 138 9.97 18.73 7.66
CA PRO A 138 8.97 18.41 8.68
C PRO A 138 7.53 18.47 8.15
N LYS A 139 7.25 19.44 7.27
CA LYS A 139 5.92 19.61 6.66
C LYS A 139 5.58 18.39 5.80
N ALA A 140 6.45 18.04 4.88
CA ALA A 140 6.29 16.84 4.05
C ALA A 140 6.22 15.57 4.88
N ALA A 141 7.07 15.42 5.91
CA ALA A 141 7.08 14.24 6.75
C ALA A 141 5.77 14.05 7.52
N LYS A 142 5.20 15.14 8.06
CA LYS A 142 3.89 15.13 8.72
C LYS A 142 2.76 14.72 7.77
N VAL A 143 2.74 15.29 6.57
CA VAL A 143 1.78 14.91 5.51
C VAL A 143 1.89 13.41 5.18
N ILE A 144 3.10 12.92 4.93
CA ILE A 144 3.34 11.50 4.61
C ILE A 144 2.91 10.58 5.77
N THR A 145 3.09 11.02 7.01
CA THR A 145 2.70 10.28 8.21
C THR A 145 1.20 10.06 8.28
N ILE A 146 0.43 11.14 8.13
CA ILE A 146 -1.03 11.08 8.15
C ILE A 146 -1.54 10.24 6.98
N LEU A 147 -1.05 10.49 5.76
CA LEU A 147 -1.46 9.73 4.58
C LEU A 147 -1.15 8.23 4.71
N THR A 148 -0.01 7.87 5.29
CA THR A 148 0.34 6.47 5.56
C THR A 148 -0.67 5.83 6.52
N ALA A 149 -1.00 6.51 7.62
CA ALA A 149 -1.99 6.02 8.57
C ALA A 149 -3.38 5.88 7.94
N LYS A 150 -3.86 6.92 7.23
CA LYS A 150 -5.15 6.90 6.53
C LYS A 150 -5.23 5.74 5.53
N VAL A 151 -4.23 5.56 4.67
CA VAL A 151 -4.24 4.46 3.68
C VAL A 151 -4.26 3.10 4.35
N LEU A 152 -3.44 2.88 5.38
CA LEU A 152 -3.45 1.60 6.10
C LEU A 152 -4.80 1.36 6.77
N TYR A 153 -5.35 2.37 7.44
CA TYR A 153 -6.67 2.25 8.07
C TYR A 153 -7.71 1.82 7.03
N GLN A 154 -7.76 2.46 5.87
CA GLN A 154 -8.73 2.13 4.84
C GLN A 154 -8.55 0.72 4.27
N LEU A 155 -7.31 0.21 4.18
CA LEU A 155 -7.02 -1.15 3.70
C LEU A 155 -7.41 -2.23 4.72
N HIS A 156 -7.32 -1.94 6.02
CA HIS A 156 -7.59 -2.91 7.09
C HIS A 156 -9.02 -2.84 7.63
N TYR A 157 -9.61 -1.65 7.68
CA TYR A 157 -10.86 -1.38 8.39
C TYR A 157 -11.89 -0.58 7.57
N GLY A 158 -11.44 0.16 6.55
CA GLY A 158 -12.30 1.08 5.79
C GLY A 158 -12.69 0.61 4.40
N LYS A 159 -12.96 1.57 3.50
CA LYS A 159 -13.53 1.34 2.16
C LYS A 159 -12.65 0.51 1.23
N LEU A 160 -11.34 0.50 1.45
CA LEU A 160 -10.39 -0.23 0.61
C LEU A 160 -10.17 -1.67 1.09
N ARG A 161 -10.82 -2.11 2.17
CA ARG A 161 -10.70 -3.45 2.72
C ARG A 161 -11.26 -4.48 1.75
N LEU A 162 -10.51 -5.57 1.55
CA LEU A 162 -11.01 -6.76 0.89
C LEU A 162 -11.68 -7.66 1.92
N GLU A 163 -12.98 -7.95 1.75
CA GLU A 163 -13.68 -8.94 2.58
C GLU A 163 -13.11 -10.34 2.34
N LYS A 164 -12.89 -10.68 1.08
CA LYS A 164 -12.29 -11.94 0.65
C LYS A 164 -11.46 -11.73 -0.60
N ILE A 165 -10.32 -12.40 -0.68
CA ILE A 165 -9.51 -12.43 -1.90
C ILE A 165 -10.04 -13.57 -2.79
N PRO A 166 -10.41 -13.29 -4.04
CA PRO A 166 -10.89 -14.33 -4.96
C PRO A 166 -9.87 -15.46 -5.14
N HIS A 167 -10.35 -16.69 -5.26
CA HIS A 167 -9.50 -17.88 -5.35
C HIS A 167 -8.58 -17.81 -6.57
N GLU A 168 -9.09 -17.33 -7.70
CA GLU A 168 -8.34 -17.15 -8.93
C GLU A 168 -7.19 -16.14 -8.82
N ILE A 169 -7.26 -15.21 -7.85
CA ILE A 169 -6.17 -14.27 -7.58
C ILE A 169 -5.10 -14.96 -6.73
N LEU A 170 -5.50 -15.79 -5.77
CA LEU A 170 -4.57 -16.51 -4.89
C LEU A 170 -3.90 -17.72 -5.55
N TYR A 171 -4.53 -18.30 -6.57
CA TYR A 171 -4.06 -19.48 -7.30
C TYR A 171 -4.10 -19.25 -8.82
N PRO A 172 -3.31 -18.30 -9.33
CA PRO A 172 -3.28 -18.02 -10.77
C PRO A 172 -2.83 -19.22 -11.60
N GLU A 173 -2.01 -20.11 -11.04
CA GLU A 173 -1.50 -21.32 -11.69
C GLU A 173 -2.59 -22.37 -11.98
N VAL A 174 -3.65 -22.42 -11.18
CA VAL A 174 -4.75 -23.39 -11.36
C VAL A 174 -5.53 -23.10 -12.66
N LYS A 175 -5.52 -21.86 -13.13
CA LYS A 175 -6.10 -21.47 -14.42
C LYS A 175 -5.22 -21.81 -15.63
N HIS A 176 -3.94 -22.12 -15.43
CA HIS A 176 -2.99 -22.45 -16.51
C HIS A 176 -2.59 -23.93 -16.53
N GLY A 177 -3.01 -24.72 -15.54
CA GLY A 177 -2.71 -26.16 -15.45
C GLY A 177 -3.68 -27.09 -16.19
N GLY A 178 -4.69 -26.54 -16.90
CA GLY A 178 -5.74 -27.32 -17.56
C GLY A 178 -5.40 -27.86 -18.96
N GLU A 179 -4.32 -27.41 -19.61
CA GLU A 179 -4.07 -27.72 -21.04
C GLU A 179 -2.79 -28.52 -21.34
N GLU A 180 -1.91 -28.84 -20.38
CA GLU A 180 -0.61 -29.49 -20.73
C GLU A 180 -0.25 -30.77 -19.97
N ARG A 181 -1.23 -31.55 -19.49
CA ARG A 181 -0.95 -32.93 -18.99
C ARG A 181 -1.92 -34.00 -19.50
N ALA A 182 -2.41 -33.84 -20.73
CA ALA A 182 -3.21 -34.85 -21.41
C ALA A 182 -2.59 -35.28 -22.76
N VAL A 183 -1.26 -35.33 -22.89
CA VAL A 183 -0.60 -36.04 -24.00
C VAL A 183 0.71 -36.65 -23.50
N GLN A 184 0.63 -37.82 -22.86
CA GLN A 184 1.66 -38.88 -22.89
C GLN A 184 1.19 -40.02 -22.00
N GLY A 185 0.48 -40.97 -22.61
CA GLY A 185 -0.03 -42.17 -21.94
C GLY A 185 -0.96 -42.95 -22.85
N GLY A 186 -0.62 -43.04 -24.13
CA GLY A 186 -1.36 -43.79 -25.12
C GLY A 186 -0.40 -44.55 -26.03
N SER A 187 -0.53 -45.87 -26.00
CA SER A 187 -0.18 -46.81 -27.05
C SER A 187 1.26 -47.32 -27.10
N GLY A 188 1.40 -48.59 -26.71
CA GLY A 188 2.57 -49.42 -26.96
C GLY A 188 2.40 -50.85 -26.45
N GLU A 189 1.21 -51.44 -26.60
CA GLU A 189 1.07 -52.90 -26.67
C GLU A 189 1.49 -53.35 -28.07
N GLY A 190 2.31 -54.40 -28.13
CA GLY A 190 2.82 -55.03 -29.35
C GLY A 190 3.93 -56.01 -29.01
#